data_AF-A0A9D4R9P8-F1
#
_entry.id   AF-A0A9D4R9P8-F1
#
_cell.length_a   1.000
_cell.length_b   1.000
_cell.length_c   1.000
_cell.angle_alpha   90.00
_cell.angle_beta   90.00
_cell.angle_gamma   90.00
#
_symmetry.space_group_name_H-M   'P 1'
#
loop_
_entity.id
_entity.type
_entity.pdbx_description
1 polymer ?
#
loop_
_entity_poly.entity_id
_entity_poly.type
_entity_poly.pdbx_seq_one_letter_code
_entity_poly.pdbx_strand_id
1 'polypeptide(L)'
;MSVHQMVNEKAIEFLNVCEEEWTNEISYAALHTLTDNKRNKQKMLPLSEDISKLQTHLQRTSESLTEALEERFFKHNWELLSKVTLAKLVLFNRRRGGETERIEVVHYENRRNKSEQAPKEVEDSLSETEKVLLRTLSRVEIRGKRDRTVAVLLTPDIQKNIDLLLRYRADAGVDKENAYVFARSNSGSP
;
A
#
# COMPACT_ATOMS: atom_id res chain seq x y z
N MET A 1 37.64 32.75 38.37
CA MET A 1 37.25 32.11 37.09
C MET A 1 37.78 32.96 35.95
N SER A 2 38.38 32.34 34.93
CA SER A 2 38.83 33.06 33.72
C SER A 2 37.60 33.55 32.93
N VAL A 3 37.67 34.74 32.32
CA VAL A 3 36.61 35.31 31.47
C VAL A 3 36.15 34.30 30.41
N HIS A 4 37.07 33.48 29.91
CA HIS A 4 36.80 32.46 28.91
C HIS A 4 35.93 31.30 29.41
N GLN A 5 36.00 30.96 30.71
CA GLN A 5 35.12 29.96 31.33
C GLN A 5 33.70 30.50 31.49
N MET A 6 33.56 31.75 31.93
CA MET A 6 32.26 32.39 32.14
C MET A 6 31.48 32.58 30.83
N VAL A 7 32.17 32.88 29.73
CA VAL A 7 31.55 32.97 28.39
C VAL A 7 31.08 31.59 27.91
N ASN A 8 31.86 30.54 28.16
CA ASN A 8 31.50 29.18 27.75
C ASN A 8 30.28 28.66 28.53
N GLU A 9 30.23 28.93 29.83
CA GLU A 9 29.11 28.55 30.69
C GLU A 9 27.80 29.22 30.26
N LYS A 10 27.83 30.53 29.95
CA LYS A 10 26.68 31.26 29.40
C LYS A 10 26.24 30.75 28.02
N ALA A 11 27.18 30.31 27.18
CA ALA A 11 26.86 29.75 25.88
C ALA A 11 26.15 28.39 25.99
N ILE A 12 26.58 27.54 26.94
CA ILE A 12 25.92 26.25 27.22
C ILE A 12 24.51 26.48 27.78
N GLU A 13 24.36 27.42 28.70
CA GLU A 13 23.06 27.76 29.29
C GLU A 13 22.09 28.29 28.21
N PHE A 14 22.56 29.13 27.29
CA PHE A 14 21.77 29.58 26.14
C PHE A 14 21.35 28.43 25.22
N LEU A 15 22.25 27.49 24.91
CA LEU A 15 21.94 26.33 24.07
C LEU A 15 20.89 25.42 24.73
N ASN A 16 20.97 25.20 26.03
CA ASN A 16 19.99 24.42 26.78
C ASN A 16 18.59 25.07 26.72
N VAL A 17 18.52 26.40 26.94
CA VAL A 17 17.25 27.14 26.81
C VAL A 17 16.71 27.05 25.38
N CYS A 18 17.58 27.18 24.38
CA CYS A 18 17.20 26.99 22.98
C CYS A 18 16.61 25.60 22.74
N GLU A 19 17.24 24.53 23.22
CA GLU A 19 16.73 23.16 23.04
C GLU A 19 15.39 22.93 23.76
N GLU A 20 15.23 23.46 24.97
CA GLU A 20 14.00 23.34 25.75
C GLU A 20 12.82 24.10 25.11
N GLU A 21 13.08 25.30 24.58
CA GLU A 21 12.02 26.16 24.03
C GLU A 21 11.76 25.95 22.53
N TRP A 22 12.69 25.33 21.78
CA TRP A 22 12.59 25.15 20.32
C TRP A 22 11.28 24.49 19.88
N THR A 23 10.82 23.49 20.65
CA THR A 23 9.60 22.76 20.31
C THR A 23 8.37 23.65 20.43
N ASN A 24 8.32 24.53 21.43
CA ASN A 24 7.16 25.37 21.71
C ASN A 24 7.17 26.66 20.87
N GLU A 25 8.33 27.28 20.69
CA GLU A 25 8.40 28.57 20.01
C GLU A 25 8.52 28.42 18.49
N ILE A 26 9.27 27.42 18.01
CA ILE A 26 9.51 27.21 16.58
C ILE A 26 8.58 26.13 16.02
N SER A 27 8.62 24.93 16.59
CA SER A 27 7.95 23.77 15.98
C SER A 27 6.43 23.85 16.08
N TYR A 28 5.89 24.28 17.21
CA TYR A 28 4.46 24.50 17.38
C TYR A 28 3.93 25.63 16.50
N ALA A 29 4.62 26.78 16.45
CA ALA A 29 4.26 27.89 15.58
C ALA A 29 4.25 27.47 14.09
N ALA A 30 5.29 26.79 13.62
CA ALA A 30 5.36 26.26 12.26
C ALA A 30 4.22 25.27 11.96
N LEU A 31 3.93 24.36 12.90
CA LEU A 31 2.83 23.39 12.75
C LEU A 31 1.46 24.08 12.72
N HIS A 32 1.26 25.10 13.57
CA HIS A 32 0.05 25.91 13.59
C HIS A 32 -0.14 26.64 12.27
N THR A 33 0.89 27.33 11.76
CA THR A 33 0.87 27.98 10.45
C THR A 33 0.58 26.99 9.32
N LEU A 34 1.20 25.81 9.32
CA LEU A 34 0.92 24.76 8.33
C LEU A 34 -0.53 24.24 8.42
N THR A 35 -1.09 24.17 9.62
CA THR A 35 -2.46 23.70 9.87
C THR A 35 -3.47 24.75 9.43
N ASP A 36 -3.27 26.01 9.78
CA ASP A 36 -4.10 27.13 9.35
C ASP A 36 -4.09 27.30 7.83
N ASN A 37 -2.91 27.24 7.20
CA ASN A 37 -2.78 27.30 5.75
C ASN A 37 -3.50 26.14 5.04
N LYS A 38 -3.67 24.98 5.70
CA LYS A 38 -4.41 23.84 5.17
C LYS A 38 -5.91 23.91 5.45
N ARG A 39 -6.35 24.71 6.43
CA ARG A 39 -7.73 24.74 6.94
C ARG A 39 -8.75 25.14 5.88
N ASN A 40 -8.40 26.12 5.05
CA ASN A 40 -9.26 26.63 3.98
C ASN A 40 -8.87 26.14 2.58
N LYS A 41 -7.87 25.26 2.48
CA LYS A 41 -7.45 24.73 1.17
C LYS A 41 -8.51 23.75 0.68
N GLN A 42 -9.18 24.09 -0.42
CA GLN A 42 -10.15 23.19 -1.05
C GLN A 42 -9.48 21.85 -1.37
N LYS A 43 -9.98 20.78 -0.76
CA LYS A 43 -9.54 19.42 -1.05
C LYS A 43 -10.22 18.97 -2.34
N MET A 44 -9.59 19.24 -3.47
CA MET A 44 -10.05 18.74 -4.77
C MET A 44 -10.05 17.21 -4.74
N LEU A 45 -11.24 16.61 -4.77
CA LEU A 45 -11.38 15.18 -5.00
C LEU A 45 -11.13 14.92 -6.50
N PRO A 46 -10.53 13.77 -6.86
CA PRO A 46 -10.43 13.38 -8.25
C PRO A 46 -11.82 13.29 -8.88
N LEU A 47 -11.94 13.73 -10.13
CA LEU A 47 -13.20 13.63 -10.87
C LEU A 47 -13.55 12.16 -11.09
N SER A 48 -14.82 11.81 -10.99
CA SER A 48 -15.30 10.44 -11.25
C SER A 48 -14.91 9.96 -12.64
N GLU A 49 -14.84 10.89 -13.61
CA GLU A 49 -14.40 10.62 -14.98
C GLU A 49 -12.93 10.16 -15.02
N ASP A 50 -12.04 10.83 -14.27
CA ASP A 50 -10.62 10.47 -14.22
C ASP A 50 -10.39 9.12 -13.54
N ILE A 51 -11.16 8.83 -12.47
CA ILE A 51 -11.13 7.52 -11.82
C ILE A 51 -11.55 6.43 -12.81
N SER A 52 -12.61 6.67 -13.58
CA SER A 52 -13.13 5.72 -14.57
C SER A 52 -12.14 5.49 -15.72
N LYS A 53 -11.50 6.56 -16.20
CA LYS A 53 -10.42 6.48 -17.21
C LYS A 53 -9.24 5.66 -16.70
N LEU A 54 -8.78 5.93 -15.48
CA LEU A 54 -7.67 5.20 -14.86
C LEU A 54 -8.02 3.71 -14.68
N GLN A 55 -9.21 3.42 -14.14
CA GLN A 55 -9.64 2.03 -13.93
C GLN A 55 -9.74 1.26 -15.25
N THR A 56 -10.29 1.89 -16.29
CA THR A 56 -10.37 1.29 -17.63
C THR A 56 -8.99 1.03 -18.23
N HIS A 57 -8.07 1.99 -18.09
CA HIS A 57 -6.70 1.85 -18.57
C HIS A 57 -5.98 0.71 -17.84
N LEU A 58 -6.07 0.65 -16.51
CA LEU A 58 -5.45 -0.41 -15.70
C LEU A 58 -6.03 -1.79 -16.05
N GLN A 59 -7.35 -1.89 -16.28
CA GLN A 59 -8.01 -3.14 -16.67
C GLN A 59 -7.47 -3.67 -18.01
N ARG A 60 -7.50 -2.83 -19.06
CA ARG A 60 -7.00 -3.21 -20.39
C ARG A 60 -5.52 -3.57 -20.38
N THR A 61 -4.74 -2.81 -19.62
CA THR A 61 -3.29 -3.05 -19.51
C THR A 61 -3.02 -4.38 -18.81
N SER A 62 -3.73 -4.71 -17.72
CA SER A 62 -3.55 -6.00 -17.05
C SER A 62 -3.95 -7.19 -17.92
N GLU A 63 -5.04 -7.06 -18.69
CA GLU A 63 -5.50 -8.12 -19.60
C GLU A 63 -4.44 -8.39 -20.67
N SER A 64 -3.99 -7.34 -21.37
CA SER A 64 -2.96 -7.44 -22.41
C SER A 64 -1.63 -8.01 -21.87
N LEU A 65 -1.19 -7.59 -20.68
CA LEU A 65 0.03 -8.12 -20.08
C LEU A 65 -0.10 -9.57 -19.64
N THR A 66 -1.28 -9.95 -19.15
CA THR A 66 -1.58 -11.34 -18.77
C THR A 66 -1.53 -12.25 -19.99
N GLU A 67 -2.18 -11.86 -21.08
CA GLU A 67 -2.14 -12.60 -22.35
C GLU A 67 -0.69 -12.72 -22.86
N ALA A 68 0.06 -11.61 -22.91
CA ALA A 68 1.44 -11.62 -23.37
C ALA A 68 2.35 -12.53 -22.53
N LEU A 69 2.15 -12.59 -21.20
CA LEU A 69 2.93 -13.45 -20.30
C LEU A 69 2.52 -14.93 -20.36
N GLU A 70 1.26 -15.22 -20.66
CA GLU A 70 0.81 -16.60 -20.91
C GLU A 70 1.34 -17.14 -22.24
N GLU A 71 1.48 -16.29 -23.26
CA GLU A 71 2.13 -16.65 -24.53
C GLU A 71 3.65 -16.86 -24.38
N ARG A 72 4.33 -15.91 -23.74
CA ARG A 72 5.78 -15.98 -23.52
C ARG A 72 6.21 -15.11 -22.35
N PHE A 73 7.05 -15.68 -21.48
CA PHE A 73 7.63 -14.91 -20.40
C PHE A 73 8.56 -13.79 -20.91
N PHE A 74 8.25 -12.56 -20.49
CA PHE A 74 9.11 -11.39 -20.62
C PHE A 74 9.17 -10.65 -19.29
N LYS A 75 10.38 -10.51 -18.74
CA LYS A 75 10.62 -9.86 -17.44
C LYS A 75 10.00 -8.47 -17.34
N HIS A 76 10.12 -7.65 -18.39
CA HIS A 76 9.52 -6.32 -18.44
C HIS A 76 7.99 -6.35 -18.26
N ASN A 77 7.31 -7.29 -18.93
CA ASN A 77 5.85 -7.44 -18.83
C ASN A 77 5.45 -7.92 -17.44
N TRP A 78 6.24 -8.80 -16.81
CA TRP A 78 6.04 -9.25 -15.43
C TRP A 78 6.16 -8.09 -14.43
N GLU A 79 7.21 -7.27 -14.56
CA GLU A 79 7.41 -6.08 -13.73
C GLU A 79 6.27 -5.06 -13.89
N LEU A 80 5.81 -4.87 -15.13
CA LEU A 80 4.70 -3.96 -15.41
C LEU A 80 3.38 -4.52 -14.89
N LEU A 81 3.12 -5.83 -15.04
CA LEU A 81 1.94 -6.48 -14.49
C LEU A 81 1.92 -6.36 -12.97
N SER A 82 3.07 -6.51 -12.31
CA SER A 82 3.22 -6.32 -10.85
C SER A 82 2.78 -4.90 -10.42
N LYS A 83 3.29 -3.87 -11.12
CA LYS A 83 2.92 -2.47 -10.86
C LYS A 83 1.44 -2.19 -11.12
N VAL A 84 0.90 -2.66 -12.24
CA VAL A 84 -0.51 -2.49 -12.62
C VAL A 84 -1.42 -3.19 -11.61
N THR A 85 -1.09 -4.41 -11.21
CA THR A 85 -1.86 -5.19 -10.23
C THR A 85 -1.86 -4.52 -8.87
N LEU A 86 -0.70 -4.01 -8.41
CA LEU A 86 -0.62 -3.23 -7.18
C LEU A 86 -1.47 -1.95 -7.26
N ALA A 87 -1.42 -1.23 -8.38
CA ALA A 87 -2.24 -0.03 -8.58
C ALA A 87 -3.74 -0.34 -8.54
N LYS A 88 -4.18 -1.42 -9.20
CA LYS A 88 -5.58 -1.90 -9.16
C LYS A 88 -5.99 -2.24 -7.74
N LEU A 89 -5.13 -2.92 -7.00
CA LEU A 89 -5.40 -3.33 -5.62
C LEU A 89 -5.54 -2.12 -4.67
N VAL A 90 -4.65 -1.14 -4.80
CA VAL A 90 -4.69 0.13 -4.06
C VAL A 90 -5.97 0.90 -4.36
N LEU A 91 -6.33 1.02 -5.65
CA LEU A 91 -7.53 1.73 -6.09
C LEU A 91 -8.80 1.05 -5.55
N PHE A 92 -8.88 -0.28 -5.64
CA PHE A 92 -10.03 -1.05 -5.19
C PHE A 92 -10.24 -0.96 -3.67
N ASN A 93 -9.18 -1.10 -2.88
CA ASN A 93 -9.29 -1.08 -1.42
C ASN A 93 -9.32 0.35 -0.83
N ARG A 94 -9.07 1.39 -1.64
CA ARG A 94 -8.88 2.79 -1.19
C ARG A 94 -7.89 2.91 -0.03
N ARG A 95 -6.91 2.00 0.05
CA ARG A 95 -5.91 1.92 1.12
C ARG A 95 -4.64 2.68 0.74
N ARG A 96 -3.84 3.06 1.74
CA ARG A 96 -2.50 3.63 1.49
C ARG A 96 -1.61 2.52 0.91
N GLY A 97 -0.86 2.82 -0.14
CA GLY A 97 -0.07 1.83 -0.89
C GLY A 97 0.86 0.95 -0.04
N GLY A 98 1.38 1.49 1.06
CA GLY A 98 2.30 0.77 1.95
C GLY A 98 1.68 -0.39 2.76
N GLU A 99 0.36 -0.54 2.80
CA GLU A 99 -0.30 -1.72 3.39
C GLU A 99 -0.39 -2.84 2.34
N THR A 100 -0.91 -2.54 1.15
CA THR A 100 -1.12 -3.51 0.06
C THR A 100 0.17 -4.04 -0.57
N GLU A 101 1.26 -3.27 -0.54
CA GLU A 101 2.58 -3.74 -1.01
C GLU A 101 3.17 -4.84 -0.12
N ARG A 102 2.81 -4.85 1.17
CA ARG A 102 3.36 -5.78 2.18
C ARG A 102 2.63 -7.12 2.24
N ILE A 103 1.80 -7.44 1.25
CA ILE A 103 1.16 -8.75 1.19
C ILE A 103 2.24 -9.80 1.01
N GLU A 104 2.35 -10.71 1.97
CA GLU A 104 3.25 -11.86 1.89
C GLU A 104 2.56 -13.00 1.14
N VAL A 105 3.36 -13.81 0.45
CA VAL A 105 2.90 -14.99 -0.31
C VAL A 105 2.13 -15.93 0.60
N VAL A 106 2.64 -16.18 1.81
CA VAL A 106 1.98 -17.03 2.82
C VAL A 106 0.59 -16.50 3.20
N HIS A 107 0.40 -15.19 3.32
CA HIS A 107 -0.90 -14.61 3.65
C HIS A 107 -1.87 -14.69 2.46
N TYR A 108 -1.34 -14.52 1.25
CA TYR A 108 -2.11 -14.68 0.02
C TYR A 108 -2.57 -16.13 -0.19
N GLU A 109 -1.70 -17.11 0.06
CA GLU A 109 -2.03 -18.54 -0.06
C GLU A 109 -3.05 -18.99 0.99
N ASN A 110 -2.92 -18.49 2.23
CA ASN A 110 -3.85 -18.75 3.34
C ASN A 110 -5.07 -17.81 3.34
N ARG A 111 -5.37 -17.14 2.23
CA ARG A 111 -6.51 -16.24 2.13
C ARG A 111 -7.82 -16.98 2.36
N ARG A 112 -8.81 -16.28 2.92
CA ARG A 112 -10.17 -16.83 3.00
C ARG A 112 -10.77 -16.86 1.60
N ASN A 113 -10.99 -18.08 1.12
CA ASN A 113 -11.55 -18.35 -0.19
C ASN A 113 -13.08 -18.20 -0.18
N LYS A 114 -13.65 -18.05 -1.38
CA LYS A 114 -15.11 -17.95 -1.64
C LYS A 114 -15.95 -19.08 -1.00
N SER A 115 -15.31 -20.19 -0.64
CA SER A 115 -15.91 -21.39 -0.06
C SER A 115 -16.06 -21.38 1.46
N GLU A 116 -15.35 -20.49 2.16
CA GLU A 116 -15.57 -20.30 3.61
C GLU A 116 -16.84 -19.46 3.80
N GLN A 117 -17.98 -20.15 3.75
CA GLN A 117 -19.29 -19.51 3.94
C GLN A 117 -19.33 -18.83 5.30
N ALA A 118 -19.79 -17.58 5.32
CA ALA A 118 -20.15 -16.94 6.56
C ALA A 118 -21.26 -17.77 7.25
N PRO A 119 -21.35 -17.74 8.59
CA PRO A 119 -22.48 -18.35 9.29
C PRO A 119 -23.79 -17.88 8.66
N LYS A 120 -24.75 -18.79 8.53
CA LYS A 120 -26.00 -18.53 7.80
C LYS A 120 -26.76 -17.34 8.37
N GLU A 121 -26.71 -17.14 9.69
CA GLU A 121 -27.31 -15.98 10.36
C GLU A 121 -26.69 -14.65 9.91
N VAL A 122 -25.38 -14.64 9.60
CA VAL A 122 -24.69 -13.47 9.06
C VAL A 122 -25.11 -13.25 7.62
N GLU A 123 -25.13 -14.29 6.79
CA GLU A 123 -25.53 -14.17 5.38
C GLU A 123 -26.99 -13.69 5.24
N ASP A 124 -27.90 -14.15 6.09
CA ASP A 124 -29.31 -13.75 6.08
C ASP A 124 -29.51 -12.28 6.48
N SER A 125 -28.57 -11.70 7.23
CA SER A 125 -28.58 -10.27 7.60
C SER A 125 -28.04 -9.33 6.51
N LEU A 126 -27.40 -9.88 5.46
CA LEU A 126 -26.81 -9.11 4.37
C LEU A 126 -27.83 -8.81 3.28
N SER A 127 -27.65 -7.66 2.63
CA SER A 127 -28.35 -7.34 1.38
C SER A 127 -27.90 -8.25 0.22
N GLU A 128 -28.72 -8.34 -0.83
CA GLU A 128 -28.38 -9.15 -2.01
C GLU A 128 -27.07 -8.73 -2.67
N THR A 129 -26.76 -7.43 -2.68
CA THR A 129 -25.48 -6.92 -3.19
C THR A 129 -24.31 -7.36 -2.32
N GLU A 130 -24.45 -7.32 -0.99
CA GLU A 130 -23.42 -7.78 -0.07
C GLU A 130 -23.20 -9.29 -0.16
N LYS A 131 -24.25 -10.09 -0.33
CA LYS A 131 -24.13 -11.55 -0.59
C LYS A 131 -23.34 -11.82 -1.87
N VAL A 132 -23.61 -11.07 -2.95
CA VAL A 132 -22.84 -11.17 -4.20
C VAL A 132 -21.38 -10.79 -3.97
N LEU A 133 -21.10 -9.71 -3.24
CA LEU A 133 -19.72 -9.30 -2.92
C LEU A 133 -18.99 -10.35 -2.09
N LEU A 134 -19.65 -10.94 -1.09
CA LEU A 134 -19.08 -11.98 -0.23
C LEU A 134 -18.72 -13.24 -1.02
N ARG A 135 -19.54 -13.62 -2.01
CA ARG A 135 -19.29 -14.77 -2.89
C ARG A 135 -18.24 -14.51 -3.97
N THR A 136 -18.00 -13.25 -4.32
CA THR A 136 -17.11 -12.88 -5.43
C THR A 136 -15.71 -12.47 -4.99
N LEU A 137 -15.59 -11.81 -3.84
CA LEU A 137 -14.33 -11.30 -3.32
C LEU A 137 -13.65 -12.30 -2.39
N SER A 138 -12.32 -12.33 -2.39
CA SER A 138 -11.54 -13.04 -1.37
C SER A 138 -10.89 -12.05 -0.41
N ARG A 139 -10.58 -12.51 0.80
CA ARG A 139 -10.00 -11.66 1.85
C ARG A 139 -8.64 -12.19 2.29
N VAL A 140 -7.64 -11.31 2.25
CA VAL A 140 -6.32 -11.52 2.86
C VAL A 140 -6.20 -10.64 4.10
N GLU A 141 -5.70 -11.20 5.19
CA GLU A 141 -5.37 -10.44 6.39
C GLU A 141 -3.86 -10.20 6.44
N ILE A 142 -3.47 -8.93 6.61
CA ILE A 142 -2.07 -8.50 6.68
C ILE A 142 -1.80 -7.69 7.94
N ARG A 143 -0.51 -7.60 8.30
CA ARG A 143 -0.04 -6.79 9.42
C ARG A 143 0.02 -5.31 9.06
N GLY A 144 -0.80 -4.50 9.73
CA GLY A 144 -0.81 -3.04 9.65
C GLY A 144 0.08 -2.37 10.71
N LYS A 145 -0.03 -1.03 10.79
CA LYS A 145 0.71 -0.25 11.80
C LYS A 145 0.32 -0.67 13.22
N ARG A 146 1.31 -0.71 14.12
CA ARG A 146 1.13 -1.10 15.53
C ARG A 146 0.46 -2.47 15.68
N ASP A 147 0.87 -3.42 14.84
CA ASP A 147 0.41 -4.81 14.89
C ASP A 147 -1.08 -5.03 14.63
N ARG A 148 -1.77 -4.03 14.08
CA ARG A 148 -3.20 -4.15 13.77
C ARG A 148 -3.42 -4.99 12.53
N THR A 149 -4.29 -6.00 12.60
CA THR A 149 -4.72 -6.75 11.42
C THR A 149 -5.53 -5.88 10.47
N VAL A 150 -5.18 -5.92 9.18
CA VAL A 150 -5.87 -5.20 8.10
C VAL A 150 -6.36 -6.20 7.08
N ALA A 151 -7.65 -6.15 6.77
CA ALA A 151 -8.23 -6.92 5.68
C ALA A 151 -8.03 -6.20 4.33
N VAL A 152 -7.54 -6.95 3.34
CA VAL A 152 -7.45 -6.56 1.94
C VAL A 152 -8.37 -7.45 1.12
N LEU A 153 -9.26 -6.82 0.35
CA LEU A 153 -10.19 -7.50 -0.54
C LEU A 153 -9.57 -7.66 -1.93
N LEU A 154 -9.76 -8.84 -2.50
CA LEU A 154 -9.23 -9.23 -3.81
C LEU A 154 -10.38 -9.57 -4.75
N THR A 155 -10.37 -8.95 -5.92
CA THR A 155 -11.27 -9.34 -7.03
C THR A 155 -10.70 -10.57 -7.75
N PRO A 156 -11.53 -11.35 -8.46
CA PRO A 156 -11.05 -12.50 -9.23
C PRO A 156 -9.96 -12.15 -10.26
N ASP A 157 -10.07 -10.98 -10.88
CA ASP A 157 -9.07 -10.46 -11.81
C ASP A 157 -7.71 -10.19 -11.12
N ILE A 158 -7.73 -9.54 -9.95
CA ILE A 158 -6.49 -9.28 -9.20
C ILE A 158 -5.86 -10.62 -8.76
N GLN A 159 -6.67 -11.59 -8.34
CA GLN A 159 -6.17 -12.93 -7.98
C GLN A 159 -5.49 -13.61 -9.17
N LYS A 160 -6.12 -13.58 -10.35
CA LYS A 160 -5.52 -14.13 -11.57
C LYS A 160 -4.15 -13.50 -11.86
N ASN A 161 -4.04 -12.18 -11.73
CA ASN A 161 -2.77 -11.49 -11.96
C ASN A 161 -1.73 -11.88 -10.89
N ILE A 162 -2.11 -11.95 -9.61
CA ILE A 162 -1.19 -12.39 -8.53
C ILE A 162 -0.74 -13.82 -8.76
N ASP A 163 -1.65 -14.74 -9.10
CA ASP A 163 -1.33 -16.13 -9.38
C ASP A 163 -0.31 -16.26 -10.53
N LEU A 164 -0.48 -15.46 -11.58
CA LEU A 164 0.47 -15.38 -12.70
C LEU A 164 1.83 -14.80 -12.30
N LEU A 165 1.84 -13.76 -11.44
CA LEU A 165 3.06 -13.17 -10.91
C LEU A 165 3.85 -14.20 -10.06
N LEU A 166 3.15 -14.97 -9.23
CA LEU A 166 3.75 -16.02 -8.41
C LEU A 166 4.28 -17.18 -9.26
N ARG A 167 3.57 -17.55 -10.34
CA ARG A 167 4.01 -18.58 -11.29
C ARG A 167 5.38 -18.26 -11.90
N TYR A 168 5.58 -17.03 -12.36
CA TYR A 168 6.82 -16.59 -13.02
C TYR A 168 7.83 -15.90 -12.08
N ARG A 169 7.65 -16.04 -10.76
CA ARG A 169 8.48 -15.38 -9.75
C ARG A 169 9.96 -15.75 -9.87
N ALA A 170 10.24 -17.03 -10.10
CA ALA A 170 11.61 -17.53 -10.28
C ALA A 170 12.23 -17.03 -11.60
N ASP A 171 11.47 -17.06 -12.70
CA ASP A 171 11.91 -16.56 -14.01
C ASP A 171 12.21 -15.05 -14.00
N ALA A 172 11.50 -14.29 -13.17
CA ALA A 172 11.77 -12.87 -12.94
C ALA A 172 13.06 -12.61 -12.12
N GLY A 173 13.68 -13.66 -11.57
CA GLY A 173 14.89 -13.56 -10.76
C GLY A 173 14.63 -13.00 -9.37
N VAL A 174 13.45 -13.24 -8.81
CA VAL A 174 13.15 -12.87 -7.42
C VAL A 174 13.81 -13.88 -6.47
N ASP A 175 14.44 -13.37 -5.41
CA ASP A 175 15.04 -14.20 -4.36
C ASP A 175 14.00 -15.12 -3.71
N LYS A 176 14.38 -16.37 -3.42
CA LYS A 176 13.54 -17.35 -2.72
C LYS A 176 13.20 -16.90 -1.30
N GLU A 177 14.09 -16.13 -0.66
CA GLU A 177 13.87 -15.57 0.68
C GLU A 177 12.92 -14.36 0.67
N ASN A 178 12.60 -13.79 -0.49
CA ASN A 178 11.64 -12.70 -0.57
C ASN A 178 10.22 -13.24 -0.33
N ALA A 179 9.61 -12.85 0.79
CA ALA A 179 8.28 -13.28 1.17
C ALA A 179 7.14 -12.48 0.52
N TYR A 180 7.41 -11.37 -0.18
CA TYR A 180 6.37 -10.45 -0.64
C TYR A 180 5.82 -10.80 -2.02
N VAL A 181 4.50 -10.72 -2.20
CA VAL A 181 3.84 -10.90 -3.51
C VAL A 181 4.40 -9.94 -4.55
N PHE A 182 4.46 -8.64 -4.22
CA PHE A 182 4.97 -7.58 -5.10
C PHE A 182 6.48 -7.37 -4.93
N ALA A 183 7.26 -8.43 -5.16
CA ALA A 183 8.71 -8.36 -5.11
C ALA A 183 9.29 -7.61 -6.30
N ARG A 184 10.45 -6.96 -6.08
CA ARG A 184 11.28 -6.48 -7.19
C ARG A 184 12.01 -7.67 -7.79
N SER A 185 11.98 -7.75 -9.11
CA SER A 185 12.89 -8.60 -9.86
C SER A 185 14.33 -8.14 -9.57
N ASN A 186 15.29 -9.07 -9.46
CA ASN A 186 16.69 -8.64 -9.39
C ASN A 186 17.05 -7.98 -10.73
N SER A 187 17.03 -6.65 -10.79
CA SER A 187 17.97 -5.93 -11.62
C SER A 187 19.30 -6.09 -10.90
N GLY A 188 20.23 -6.87 -11.47
CA GLY A 188 21.62 -6.74 -11.06
C GLY A 188 21.96 -5.25 -11.12
N SER A 189 22.12 -4.64 -9.96
CA SER A 189 22.78 -3.35 -9.82
C SER A 189 24.11 -3.67 -9.14
N PRO A 190 25.21 -3.02 -9.56
CA PRO A 190 26.53 -3.21 -8.98
C PRO A 190 26.55 -2.91 -7.47
#